data_AF-A0A950VRS2-F1
#
_entry.id   AF-A0A950VRS2-F1
#
_cell.length_a   1.000
_cell.length_b   1.000
_cell.length_c   1.000
_cell.angle_alpha   90.00
_cell.angle_beta   90.00
_cell.angle_gamma   90.00
#
_symmetry.space_group_name_H-M   'P 1'
#
loop_
_entity.id
_entity.type
_entity.pdbx_description
1 polymer ?
#
loop_
_entity_poly.entity_id
_entity_poly.type
_entity_poly.pdbx_seq_one_letter_code
_entity_poly.pdbx_strand_id
1 'polypeptide(L)'
;MRRASSDFIRAVVDGPVHLLAESAGGAAGCWLAVLEPALVDSLILVAPAAFAGASHAPPPSSPEAMELRLFGPRPAWSEPPTGEDRAAHALPVAACRQFVALVTDFIERGDRFVVAEPA
;
A
#
# COMPACT_ATOMS: atom_id res chain seq x y z
N MET A 1 -6.27 -2.73 -12.14
CA MET A 1 -5.70 -1.77 -11.17
C MET A 1 -4.41 -1.07 -11.63
N ARG A 2 -3.41 -1.70 -12.28
CA ARG A 2 -2.14 -1.01 -12.62
C ARG A 2 -2.31 0.35 -13.32
N ARG A 3 -3.17 0.41 -14.36
CA ARG A 3 -3.50 1.68 -15.04
C ARG A 3 -4.43 2.58 -14.22
N ALA A 4 -5.40 2.00 -13.51
CA ALA A 4 -6.42 2.78 -12.81
C ALA A 4 -5.83 3.73 -11.75
N SER A 5 -4.83 3.30 -10.98
CA SER A 5 -4.22 4.14 -9.96
C SER A 5 -3.37 5.27 -10.54
N SER A 6 -2.53 4.98 -11.55
CA SER A 6 -1.70 6.02 -12.17
C SER A 6 -2.50 6.95 -13.08
N ASP A 7 -3.50 6.45 -13.79
CA ASP A 7 -4.44 7.27 -14.56
C ASP A 7 -5.23 8.21 -13.64
N PHE A 8 -5.67 7.72 -12.47
CA PHE A 8 -6.31 8.56 -11.46
C PHE A 8 -5.39 9.66 -10.97
N ILE A 9 -4.15 9.32 -10.55
CA ILE A 9 -3.18 10.32 -10.07
C ILE A 9 -2.95 11.39 -11.12
N ARG A 10 -2.68 11.01 -12.37
CA ARG A 10 -2.48 11.95 -13.48
C ARG A 10 -3.70 12.82 -13.78
N ALA A 11 -4.90 12.31 -13.51
CA ALA A 11 -6.14 13.05 -13.74
C ALA A 11 -6.43 14.10 -12.65
N VAL A 12 -5.90 13.92 -11.43
CA VAL A 12 -6.28 14.73 -10.26
C VAL A 12 -5.12 15.51 -9.63
N VAL A 13 -3.87 15.15 -9.94
CA VAL A 13 -2.67 15.81 -9.43
C VAL A 13 -1.75 16.18 -10.59
N ASP A 14 -1.22 17.40 -10.55
CA ASP A 14 -0.17 17.86 -11.47
C ASP A 14 1.21 17.65 -10.85
N GLY A 15 1.74 16.43 -10.96
CA GLY A 15 3.07 16.06 -10.45
C GLY A 15 3.12 14.76 -9.65
N PRO A 16 4.30 14.43 -9.07
CA PRO A 16 4.45 13.25 -8.24
C PRO A 16 3.71 13.41 -6.90
N VAL A 17 3.36 12.28 -6.27
CA VAL A 17 2.60 12.25 -5.01
C VAL A 17 3.36 11.56 -3.89
N HIS A 18 3.11 12.00 -2.65
CA HIS A 18 3.36 11.15 -1.47
C HIS A 18 2.22 10.12 -1.37
N LEU A 19 2.54 8.87 -1.66
CA LEU A 19 1.60 7.77 -1.70
C LEU A 19 1.54 7.07 -0.34
N LEU A 20 0.41 7.23 0.35
CA LEU A 20 0.10 6.49 1.57
C LEU A 20 -0.71 5.25 1.22
N ALA A 21 -0.22 4.07 1.61
CA ALA A 21 -0.80 2.80 1.24
C ALA A 21 -0.95 1.88 2.45
N GLU A 22 -2.20 1.54 2.75
CA GLU A 22 -2.60 0.79 3.95
C GLU A 22 -3.14 -0.60 3.58
N SER A 23 -2.85 -1.62 4.40
CA SER A 23 -3.38 -2.98 4.20
C SER A 23 -3.06 -3.56 2.80
N ALA A 24 -4.08 -4.08 2.11
CA ALA A 24 -4.05 -4.49 0.71
C ALA A 24 -3.56 -3.38 -0.24
N GLY A 25 -3.80 -2.12 0.10
CA GLY A 25 -3.27 -0.95 -0.60
C GLY A 25 -1.75 -0.94 -0.64
N GLY A 26 -1.07 -1.49 0.38
CA GLY A 26 0.39 -1.62 0.40
C GLY A 26 0.95 -2.38 -0.81
N ALA A 27 0.27 -3.45 -1.25
CA ALA A 27 0.68 -4.18 -2.45
C ALA A 27 0.51 -3.33 -3.72
N ALA A 28 -0.59 -2.60 -3.84
CA ALA A 28 -0.81 -1.69 -4.96
C ALA A 28 0.21 -0.54 -4.98
N GLY A 29 0.47 0.06 -3.81
CA GLY A 29 1.42 1.16 -3.65
C GLY A 29 2.86 0.77 -3.99
N CYS A 30 3.33 -0.39 -3.51
CA CYS A 30 4.64 -0.91 -3.88
C CYS A 30 4.78 -1.12 -5.39
N TRP A 31 3.79 -1.74 -6.03
CA TRP A 31 3.84 -1.98 -7.48
C TRP A 31 3.76 -0.68 -8.29
N LEU A 32 2.99 0.31 -7.84
CA LEU A 32 2.96 1.62 -8.49
C LEU A 32 4.33 2.32 -8.37
N ALA A 33 4.93 2.33 -7.19
CA ALA A 33 6.25 2.95 -6.97
C ALA A 33 7.37 2.29 -7.80
N VAL A 34 7.33 0.96 -7.96
CA VAL A 34 8.30 0.22 -8.78
C VAL A 34 8.10 0.50 -10.28
N LEU A 35 6.86 0.50 -10.75
CA LEU A 35 6.55 0.59 -12.19
C LEU A 35 6.54 2.03 -12.70
N GLU A 36 6.18 2.99 -11.85
CA GLU A 36 6.03 4.40 -12.22
C GLU A 36 6.73 5.29 -11.17
N PRO A 37 8.05 5.13 -10.95
CA PRO A 37 8.78 5.83 -9.89
C PRO A 37 8.72 7.35 -10.03
N ALA A 38 8.59 7.88 -11.25
CA ALA A 38 8.44 9.32 -11.49
C ALA A 38 7.11 9.91 -11.00
N LEU A 39 6.10 9.07 -10.70
CA LEU A 39 4.82 9.52 -10.13
C LEU A 39 4.79 9.46 -8.59
N VAL A 40 5.76 8.80 -7.95
CA VAL A 40 5.75 8.56 -6.51
C VAL A 40 6.96 9.22 -5.87
N ASP A 41 6.75 10.36 -5.21
CA ASP A 41 7.83 11.07 -4.51
C ASP A 41 8.20 10.37 -3.20
N SER A 42 7.20 9.83 -2.50
CA SER A 42 7.42 9.02 -1.29
C SER A 42 6.36 7.93 -1.18
N LEU A 43 6.75 6.75 -0.70
CA LEU A 43 5.82 5.66 -0.39
C LEU A 43 5.79 5.43 1.12
N ILE A 44 4.63 5.65 1.74
CA ILE A 44 4.38 5.45 3.16
C ILE A 44 3.49 4.22 3.32
N LEU A 45 4.00 3.19 3.99
CA LEU A 45 3.30 1.92 4.15
C LEU A 45 2.76 1.75 5.57
N VAL A 46 1.49 1.38 5.67
CA VAL A 46 0.81 1.13 6.95
C VAL A 46 0.22 -0.28 6.93
N ALA A 47 0.69 -1.16 7.83
CA ALA A 47 0.32 -2.58 7.84
C ALA A 47 0.29 -3.23 6.43
N PRO A 48 1.36 -3.11 5.61
CA PRO A 48 1.32 -3.47 4.20
C PRO A 48 1.18 -4.98 3.97
N ALA A 49 0.11 -5.39 3.28
CA ALA A 49 -0.09 -6.79 2.89
C ALA A 49 0.96 -7.31 1.89
N ALA A 50 1.73 -6.41 1.26
CA ALA A 50 2.79 -6.74 0.30
C ALA A 50 3.88 -7.66 0.87
N PHE A 51 4.09 -7.63 2.19
CA PHE A 51 5.17 -8.36 2.87
C PHE A 51 4.69 -9.47 3.80
N ALA A 52 3.37 -9.67 3.93
CA ALA A 52 2.77 -10.60 4.89
C ALA A 52 2.82 -12.08 4.44
N GLY A 53 3.79 -12.49 3.63
CA GLY A 53 3.88 -13.85 3.06
C GLY A 53 2.80 -14.19 2.01
N ALA A 54 1.78 -13.33 1.86
CA ALA A 54 0.82 -13.39 0.77
C ALA A 54 1.53 -13.01 -0.54
N SER A 55 1.51 -13.94 -1.51
CA SER A 55 2.04 -13.84 -2.87
C SER A 55 2.50 -12.42 -3.31
N HIS A 56 3.80 -12.29 -3.64
CA HIS A 56 4.39 -11.12 -4.30
C HIS A 56 3.82 -10.85 -5.71
N ALA A 57 2.81 -11.62 -6.14
CA ALA A 57 2.16 -11.39 -7.40
C ALA A 57 1.52 -10.00 -7.45
N PRO A 58 1.61 -9.32 -8.60
CA PRO A 58 0.98 -8.02 -8.80
C PRO A 58 -0.51 -8.06 -8.47
N PRO A 59 -1.09 -6.93 -8.02
CA PRO A 59 -2.50 -6.87 -7.73
C PRO A 59 -3.31 -7.22 -9.00
N PRO A 60 -4.44 -7.94 -8.85
CA PRO A 60 -5.31 -8.28 -9.97
C PRO A 60 -5.73 -7.04 -10.78
N SER A 61 -5.84 -7.18 -12.10
CA SER A 61 -6.16 -6.05 -12.97
C SER A 61 -7.66 -5.83 -13.19
N SER A 62 -8.53 -6.80 -12.89
CA SER A 62 -9.98 -6.74 -13.06
C SER A 62 -10.74 -7.10 -11.76
N PRO A 63 -12.03 -6.71 -11.64
CA PRO A 63 -12.89 -7.11 -10.53
C PRO A 63 -12.99 -8.63 -10.36
N GLU A 64 -13.15 -9.39 -11.46
CA GLU A 64 -13.28 -10.86 -11.44
C GLU A 64 -12.00 -11.52 -10.92
N ALA A 65 -10.85 -10.99 -11.32
CA ALA A 65 -9.55 -11.49 -10.84
C ALA A 65 -9.31 -11.13 -9.36
N MET A 66 -9.90 -10.04 -8.86
CA MET A 66 -9.89 -9.71 -7.44
C MET A 66 -10.78 -10.66 -6.65
N GLU A 67 -12.00 -10.93 -7.13
CA GLU A 67 -12.93 -11.87 -6.51
C GLU A 67 -12.31 -13.27 -6.37
N LEU A 68 -11.67 -13.77 -7.43
CA LEU A 68 -10.94 -15.04 -7.40
C LEU A 68 -9.77 -15.05 -6.40
N ARG A 69 -9.08 -13.92 -6.21
CA ARG A 69 -7.98 -13.83 -5.23
C ARG A 69 -8.48 -13.83 -3.79
N LEU A 70 -9.65 -13.23 -3.55
CA LEU A 70 -10.23 -13.11 -2.21
C LEU A 70 -11.01 -14.37 -1.80
N PHE A 71 -11.80 -14.94 -2.72
CA PHE A 71 -12.78 -15.99 -2.42
C PHE A 71 -12.59 -17.26 -3.24
N GLY A 72 -11.60 -17.30 -4.15
CA GLY A 72 -11.33 -18.46 -4.98
C GLY A 72 -10.71 -19.64 -4.21
N PRO A 73 -10.42 -20.75 -4.90
CA PRO A 73 -9.98 -22.01 -4.28
C PRO A 73 -8.62 -21.96 -3.57
N ARG A 74 -7.89 -20.85 -3.70
CA ARG A 74 -6.66 -20.54 -2.95
C ARG A 74 -6.74 -19.09 -2.47
N PRO A 75 -7.55 -18.81 -1.43
CA PRO A 75 -7.76 -17.47 -0.95
C PRO A 75 -6.46 -16.90 -0.36
N ALA A 76 -6.34 -15.57 -0.36
CA ALA A 76 -5.20 -14.87 0.22
C ALA A 76 -4.99 -15.17 1.72
N TRP A 77 -6.01 -15.70 2.41
CA TRP A 77 -5.98 -16.12 3.81
C TRP A 77 -6.52 -17.55 3.94
N SER A 78 -5.73 -18.45 4.54
CA SER A 78 -6.16 -19.82 4.86
C SER A 78 -7.06 -19.89 6.09
N GLU A 79 -6.90 -18.95 7.01
CA GLU A 79 -7.72 -18.77 8.21
C GLU A 79 -8.10 -17.29 8.35
N PRO A 80 -9.30 -16.97 8.85
CA PRO A 80 -9.70 -15.59 9.06
C PRO A 80 -8.82 -14.91 10.13
N PRO A 81 -8.57 -13.58 10.03
CA PRO A 81 -7.80 -12.85 11.03
C PRO A 81 -8.45 -12.95 12.41
N THR A 82 -7.62 -13.19 13.43
CA THR A 82 -8.03 -13.22 14.84
C THR A 82 -8.51 -11.84 15.31
N GLY A 83 -9.14 -11.78 16.49
CA GLY A 83 -9.50 -10.50 17.10
C GLY A 83 -8.28 -9.61 17.37
N GLU A 84 -7.15 -10.22 17.73
CA GLU A 84 -5.88 -9.54 17.96
C GLU A 84 -5.30 -8.98 16.66
N ASP A 85 -5.31 -9.77 15.57
CA ASP A 85 -4.88 -9.30 14.25
C ASP A 85 -5.67 -8.08 13.78
N ARG A 86 -7.00 -8.09 14.00
CA ARG A 86 -7.88 -6.96 13.65
C ARG A 86 -7.59 -5.74 14.51
N ALA A 87 -7.33 -5.92 15.80
CA ALA A 87 -7.00 -4.82 16.70
C ALA A 87 -5.65 -4.18 16.36
N ALA A 88 -4.64 -5.00 16.01
CA ALA A 88 -3.34 -4.53 15.55
C ALA A 88 -3.41 -3.83 14.18
N HIS A 89 -4.35 -4.24 13.32
CA HIS A 89 -4.59 -3.60 12.03
C HIS A 89 -5.31 -2.25 12.13
N ALA A 90 -6.16 -2.09 13.14
CA ALA A 90 -6.97 -0.88 13.29
C ALA A 90 -6.13 0.30 13.77
N LEU A 91 -6.21 1.44 13.07
CA LEU A 91 -5.78 2.72 13.60
C LEU A 91 -6.92 3.28 14.48
N PRO A 92 -6.79 3.32 15.82
CA PRO A 92 -7.85 3.86 16.65
C PRO A 92 -7.99 5.37 16.40
N VAL A 93 -9.22 5.90 16.47
CA VAL A 93 -9.49 7.34 16.26
C VAL A 93 -8.62 8.23 17.15
N ALA A 94 -8.34 7.76 18.38
CA ALA A 94 -7.45 8.45 19.32
C ALA A 94 -6.02 8.63 18.79
N ALA A 95 -5.55 7.74 17.92
CA ALA A 95 -4.23 7.80 17.30
C ALA A 95 -4.20 8.62 16.00
N CYS A 96 -5.34 9.03 15.42
CA CYS A 96 -5.37 9.74 14.14
C CYS A 96 -4.54 11.03 14.16
N ARG A 97 -4.59 11.81 15.25
CA ARG A 97 -3.78 13.05 15.36
C ARG A 97 -2.29 12.74 15.37
N GLN A 98 -1.88 11.72 16.11
CA GLN A 98 -0.49 11.30 16.19
C GLN A 98 -0.02 10.73 14.84
N PHE A 99 -0.87 9.98 14.16
CA PHE A 99 -0.59 9.44 12.83
C PHE A 99 -0.36 10.55 11.80
N VAL A 100 -1.25 11.54 11.74
CA VAL A 100 -1.09 12.69 10.84
C VAL A 100 0.18 13.45 11.17
N ALA A 101 0.43 13.74 12.46
CA ALA A 101 1.65 14.44 12.87
C ALA A 101 2.91 13.69 12.44
N LEU A 102 2.97 12.38 12.64
CA LEU A 102 4.10 11.54 12.25
C LEU A 102 4.32 11.52 10.74
N VAL A 103 3.24 11.39 9.96
CA VAL A 103 3.31 11.38 8.49
C VAL A 103 3.76 12.74 7.95
N THR A 104 3.20 13.84 8.46
CA THR A 104 3.59 15.19 8.07
C THR A 104 5.06 15.44 8.38
N ASP A 105 5.49 15.12 9.59
CA ASP A 105 6.87 15.26 10.04
C ASP A 105 7.86 14.42 9.19
N PHE A 106 7.50 13.19 8.83
CA PHE A 106 8.29 12.36 7.91
C PHE A 106 8.44 13.02 6.52
N ILE A 107 7.34 13.54 5.95
CA ILE A 107 7.34 14.22 4.65
C ILE A 107 8.18 15.50 4.71
N GLU A 108 7.97 16.34 5.73
CA GLU A 108 8.64 17.64 5.87
C GLU A 108 10.16 17.50 6.06
N ARG A 109 10.62 16.45 6.74
CA ARG A 109 12.06 16.17 6.87
C ARG A 109 12.70 15.65 5.58
N GLY A 110 11.91 15.12 4.64
CA GLY A 110 12.43 14.44 3.45
C GLY A 110 13.18 13.16 3.78
N ASP A 111 12.85 12.52 4.92
CA ASP A 111 13.45 11.25 5.32
C ASP A 111 13.13 10.16 4.28
N ARG A 112 14.13 9.36 3.92
CA ARG A 112 13.95 8.26 2.97
C ARG A 112 14.82 7.07 3.32
N PHE A 113 14.21 5.89 3.37
CA PHE A 113 14.96 4.64 3.40
C PHE A 113 15.35 4.28 1.96
N VAL A 114 16.60 4.55 1.59
CA VAL A 114 17.14 4.11 0.31
C VAL A 114 17.55 2.65 0.45
N VAL A 115 16.83 1.75 -0.20
CA VAL A 115 17.30 0.37 -0.37
C VAL A 115 18.40 0.43 -1.43
N ALA A 116 19.66 0.40 -1.01
CA ALA A 116 20.79 0.26 -1.93
C ALA A 116 20.70 -1.09 -2.64
N GLU A 117 20.94 -1.13 -3.96
CA GLU A 117 21.10 -2.42 -4.65
C GLU A 117 22.29 -3.17 -4.02
N PRO A 118 22.17 -4.48 -3.77
CA PRO A 118 23.31 -5.27 -3.38
C PRO A 118 24.34 -5.24 -4.52
N ALA A 119 25.58 -4.92 -4.16
CA ALA A 119 26.73 -4.86 -5.06
C ALA A 119 27.06 -6.20 -5.73
#